data_AF-A0A534VNQ3-F1
#
_entry.id   AF-A0A534VNQ3-F1
#
_cell.length_a   1.000
_cell.length_b   1.000
_cell.length_c   1.000
_cell.angle_alpha   90.00
_cell.angle_beta   90.00
_cell.angle_gamma   90.00
#
_symmetry.space_group_name_H-M   'P 1'
#
loop_
_entity.id
_entity.type
_entity.pdbx_description
1 polymer ?
#
loop_
_entity_poly.entity_id
_entity_poly.type
_entity_poly.pdbx_seq_one_letter_code
_entity_poly.pdbx_strand_id
1 'polypeptide(L)'
;MSPQTFQALSQASLRFTNQDTKNHQITSSNCGEMATGVITPGTDATVELGPGPKTCNFSDSQNPSAAAFQGTVSVLAPGNGY
;
A
#
# COMPACT_ATOMS: atom_id res chain seq x y z
N MET A 1 8.28 3.00 13.72
CA MET A 1 8.61 2.96 12.28
C MET A 1 7.54 2.12 11.61
N SER A 2 6.91 2.64 10.55
CA SER A 2 6.00 1.85 9.72
C SER A 2 6.83 0.90 8.85
N PRO A 3 6.38 -0.35 8.64
CA PRO A 3 7.13 -1.29 7.80
C PRO A 3 7.15 -0.80 6.35
N GLN A 4 8.34 -0.62 5.79
CA GLN A 4 8.52 -0.32 4.37
C GLN A 4 8.26 -1.57 3.52
N THR A 5 8.40 -2.78 4.08
CA THR A 5 8.16 -4.03 3.36
C THR A 5 7.35 -4.98 4.21
N PHE A 6 6.30 -5.57 3.64
CA PHE A 6 5.51 -6.60 4.30
C PHE A 6 4.90 -7.60 3.31
N GLN A 7 4.43 -8.74 3.84
CA GLN A 7 3.72 -9.76 3.07
C GLN A 7 2.21 -9.65 3.34
N ALA A 8 1.42 -9.89 2.30
CA ALA A 8 -0.04 -9.90 2.40
C ALA A 8 -0.60 -11.15 1.70
N LEU A 9 -1.73 -11.65 2.20
CA LEU A 9 -2.47 -12.70 1.49
C LEU A 9 -3.02 -12.16 0.17
N SER A 10 -3.18 -13.06 -0.80
CA SER A 10 -3.93 -12.77 -2.02
C SER A 10 -5.31 -12.21 -1.67
N GLN A 11 -5.71 -11.12 -2.31
CA GLN A 11 -7.01 -10.46 -2.08
C GLN A 11 -7.20 -9.88 -0.66
N ALA A 12 -6.12 -9.64 0.07
CA ALA A 12 -6.20 -8.95 1.36
C ALA A 12 -6.54 -7.45 1.18
N SER A 13 -7.27 -6.90 2.16
CA SER A 13 -7.44 -5.45 2.29
C SER A 13 -6.25 -4.85 3.06
N LEU A 14 -5.72 -3.75 2.54
CA LEU A 14 -4.68 -2.95 3.20
C LEU A 14 -5.26 -1.62 3.65
N ARG A 15 -4.90 -1.19 4.86
CA ARG A 15 -5.26 0.12 5.40
C ARG A 15 -4.01 0.98 5.55
N PHE A 16 -4.03 2.14 4.91
CA PHE A 16 -3.05 3.20 5.08
C PHE A 16 -3.63 4.25 6.03
N THR A 17 -2.97 4.44 7.17
CA THR A 17 -3.36 5.44 8.17
C THR A 17 -2.41 6.61 8.11
N ASN A 18 -2.95 7.82 7.96
CA ASN A 18 -2.16 9.04 8.07
C ASN A 18 -2.18 9.55 9.53
N GLN A 19 -1.10 9.30 10.26
CA GLN A 19 -0.93 9.78 11.64
C GLN A 19 -0.04 11.04 11.74
N ASP A 20 0.34 11.64 10.61
CA ASP A 20 1.10 12.89 10.62
C ASP A 20 0.22 14.10 10.24
N THR A 21 0.87 15.25 10.04
CA THR A 21 0.22 16.55 9.84
C THR A 21 0.10 16.97 8.37
N LYS A 22 0.59 16.17 7.43
CA LYS A 22 0.59 16.46 6.00
C LYS A 22 -0.42 15.59 5.27
N ASN A 23 -0.78 15.99 4.06
CA ASN A 23 -1.56 15.13 3.17
C ASN A 23 -0.65 14.08 2.52
N HIS A 24 -1.18 12.87 2.34
CA HIS A 24 -0.48 11.77 1.68
C HIS A 24 -1.36 11.17 0.59
N GLN A 25 -0.77 10.56 -0.42
CA GLN A 25 -1.52 9.80 -1.42
C GLN A 25 -0.67 8.65 -1.93
N ILE A 26 -1.13 7.43 -1.68
CA ILE A 26 -0.42 6.22 -2.09
C ILE A 26 -0.65 5.99 -3.58
N THR A 27 0.45 5.70 -4.27
CA THR A 27 0.47 5.32 -5.67
C THR A 27 1.39 4.12 -5.86
N SER A 28 1.17 3.38 -6.96
CA SER A 28 2.00 2.24 -7.32
C SER A 28 2.21 2.21 -8.83
N SER A 29 3.44 1.91 -9.25
CA SER A 29 3.79 1.81 -10.67
C SER A 29 3.43 0.45 -11.27
N ASN A 30 3.21 -0.57 -10.44
CA ASN A 30 3.02 -1.95 -10.90
C ASN A 30 1.80 -2.67 -10.29
N CYS A 31 1.07 -2.03 -9.38
CA CYS A 31 -0.21 -2.50 -8.83
C CYS A 31 -1.19 -1.32 -8.71
N GLY A 32 -1.90 -1.01 -9.80
CA GLY A 32 -2.81 0.15 -9.86
C GLY A 32 -3.92 0.14 -8.80
N GLU A 33 -4.29 -1.04 -8.29
CA GLU A 33 -5.26 -1.19 -7.21
C GLU A 33 -4.81 -0.56 -5.88
N MET A 34 -3.51 -0.31 -5.69
CA MET A 34 -2.97 0.33 -4.50
C MET A 34 -3.12 1.85 -4.51
N ALA A 35 -3.59 2.45 -5.61
CA ALA A 35 -3.79 3.88 -5.69
C ALA A 35 -4.92 4.34 -4.75
N THR A 36 -4.64 5.36 -3.94
CA THR A 36 -5.64 5.97 -3.06
C THR A 36 -6.04 7.36 -3.55
N GLY A 37 -7.14 7.89 -3.01
CA GLY A 37 -7.34 9.33 -2.93
C GLY A 37 -6.33 9.99 -1.97
N VAL A 38 -6.43 11.31 -1.82
CA VAL A 38 -5.66 12.03 -0.79
C VAL A 38 -6.14 11.61 0.61
N ILE A 39 -5.20 11.18 1.43
CA ILE A 39 -5.38 10.80 2.83
C ILE A 39 -5.00 12.01 3.68
N THR A 40 -6.00 12.70 4.22
CA THR A 40 -5.81 13.85 5.10
C THR A 40 -5.30 13.43 6.49
N PRO A 41 -4.67 14.34 7.27
CA PRO A 41 -4.25 14.07 8.65
C PRO A 41 -5.34 13.42 9.50
N GLY A 42 -5.00 12.34 10.21
CA GLY A 42 -5.91 11.61 11.09
C GLY A 42 -6.94 10.72 10.39
N THR A 43 -6.84 10.54 9.06
CA THR A 43 -7.75 9.70 8.27
C THR A 43 -7.04 8.48 7.68
N ASP A 44 -7.84 7.63 7.03
CA ASP A 44 -7.38 6.38 6.44
C ASP A 44 -7.87 6.20 5.01
N ALA A 45 -7.12 5.41 4.24
CA ALA A 45 -7.60 4.82 3.00
C ALA A 45 -7.43 3.30 3.03
N THR A 46 -8.38 2.59 2.44
CA THR A 46 -8.34 1.14 2.27
C THR A 46 -8.28 0.79 0.79
N VAL A 47 -7.42 -0.17 0.46
CA VAL A 47 -7.31 -0.76 -0.88
C VAL A 47 -7.43 -2.27 -0.78
N GLU A 48 -7.90 -2.91 -1.85
CA GLU A 48 -7.93 -4.36 -1.97
C GLU A 48 -6.85 -4.81 -2.93
N LEU A 49 -6.01 -5.75 -2.50
CA LEU A 49 -4.96 -6.30 -3.35
C LEU A 49 -5.57 -7.20 -4.43
N GLY A 50 -5.01 -7.16 -5.63
CA GLY A 50 -5.32 -8.17 -6.63
C GLY A 50 -4.76 -9.56 -6.26
N PRO A 51 -5.07 -10.59 -7.06
CA PRO A 51 -4.52 -11.92 -6.85
C PRO A 51 -2.99 -11.92 -6.95
N GLY A 52 -2.34 -12.67 -6.05
CA GLY A 52 -0.92 -13.01 -6.12
C GLY A 52 -0.65 -14.31 -6.90
N PRO A 53 0.62 -14.77 -7.00
CA PRO A 53 1.80 -14.15 -6.41
C PRO A 53 2.27 -12.93 -7.22
N LYS A 54 2.50 -11.81 -6.55
CA LYS A 54 3.11 -10.61 -7.16
C LYS A 54 3.75 -9.71 -6.12
N THR A 55 4.60 -8.82 -6.59
CA THR A 55 5.23 -7.79 -5.76
C THR A 55 4.71 -6.43 -6.19
N CYS A 56 4.15 -5.67 -5.26
CA CYS A 56 3.64 -4.34 -5.50
C CYS A 56 4.55 -3.30 -4.82
N ASN A 57 5.07 -2.35 -5.58
CA ASN A 57 5.82 -1.23 -5.02
C ASN A 57 4.86 -0.06 -4.83
N PHE A 58 4.96 0.64 -3.71
CA PHE A 58 4.16 1.83 -3.45
C PHE A 58 5.02 3.00 -3.00
N SER A 59 4.54 4.19 -3.29
CA SER A 59 5.14 5.46 -2.86
C SER A 59 4.06 6.48 -2.56
N ASP A 60 4.44 7.50 -1.79
CA ASP A 60 3.62 8.68 -1.60
C ASP A 60 3.89 9.73 -2.69
N SER A 61 2.87 10.00 -3.49
CA SER A 61 2.93 11.01 -4.57
C SER A 61 2.98 12.46 -4.06
N GLN A 62 2.57 12.72 -2.81
CA GLN A 62 2.68 14.04 -2.19
C GLN A 62 4.09 14.30 -1.62
N ASN A 63 4.86 13.23 -1.39
CA ASN A 63 6.23 13.29 -0.86
C ASN A 63 7.17 12.33 -1.62
N PRO A 64 7.36 12.50 -2.95
CA PRO A 64 7.98 11.49 -3.82
C PRO A 64 9.45 11.20 -3.51
N SER A 65 10.17 12.15 -2.91
CA SER A 65 11.59 11.99 -2.53
C SER A 65 11.80 11.38 -1.14
N ALA A 66 10.73 11.21 -0.35
CA ALA A 66 10.83 10.70 1.01
C ALA A 66 10.85 9.17 1.00
N ALA A 67 12.04 8.57 1.09
CA ALA A 67 12.21 7.11 1.13
C ALA A 67 11.41 6.43 2.26
N ALA A 68 11.15 7.15 3.35
CA ALA A 68 10.32 6.66 4.46
C ALA A 68 8.86 6.35 4.06
N PHE A 69 8.36 6.92 2.97
CA PHE A 69 7.01 6.70 2.44
C PHE A 69 7.01 5.84 1.16
N GLN A 70 8.09 5.07 0.95
CA GLN A 70 8.22 4.12 -0.13
C GLN A 70 8.32 2.71 0.43
N GLY A 71 7.74 1.75 -0.27
CA GLY A 71 7.71 0.39 0.22
C GLY A 71 7.27 -0.65 -0.79
N THR A 72 7.25 -1.90 -0.33
CA THR A 72 6.94 -3.08 -1.13
C THR A 72 5.98 -4.01 -0.39
N VAL A 73 4.96 -4.48 -1.09
CA VAL A 73 4.05 -5.53 -0.62
C VAL A 73 4.27 -6.79 -1.45
N SER A 74 4.70 -7.87 -0.80
CA SER A 74 4.75 -9.19 -1.43
C SER A 74 3.40 -9.87 -1.23
N VAL A 75 2.59 -9.92 -2.28
CA VAL A 75 1.29 -10.59 -2.29
C VAL A 75 1.53 -12.08 -2.53
N LEU A 76 1.16 -12.90 -1.56
CA LEU A 76 1.31 -14.35 -1.65
C LEU A 76 0.32 -14.93 -2.67
N ALA A 77 0.65 -16.10 -3.22
CA ALA A 77 -0.30 -16.85 -4.02
C ALA A 77 -1.59 -17.12 -3.21
N PRO A 78 -2.77 -17.19 -3.86
CA PRO A 78 -3.94 -17.77 -3.23
C PRO A 78 -3.57 -19.11 -2.61
N GLY A 79 -4.06 -19.39 -1.40
CA GLY A 79 -3.96 -20.74 -0.87
C GLY A 79 -4.67 -21.69 -1.83
N ASN A 80 -4.02 -22.79 -2.22
CA ASN A 80 -4.69 -23.88 -2.90
C ASN A 80 -5.63 -24.55 -1.89
N GLY A 81 -6.82 -23.98 -1.69
CA GLY A 81 -7.84 -24.58 -0.82
C GLY A 81 -8.25 -25.95 -1.36
N TYR A 82 -8.21 -26.95 -0.48
CA TYR A 82 -9.08 -28.13 -0.57
C TYR A 82 -10.22 -27.95 0.43
#